data_AF-A0A956UV21-F1
#
_entry.id   AF-A0A956UV21-F1
#
_cell.length_a   1.000
_cell.length_b   1.000
_cell.length_c   1.000
_cell.angle_alpha   90.00
_cell.angle_beta   90.00
_cell.angle_gamma   90.00
#
_symmetry.space_group_name_H-M   'P 1'
#
loop_
_entity.id
_entity.type
_entity.pdbx_description
1 polymer ?
#
loop_
_entity_poly.entity_id
_entity_poly.type
_entity_poly.pdbx_seq_one_letter_code
_entity_poly.pdbx_strand_id
1 'polypeptide(L)'
;MPGRLKTWVPVATVVVVLAIGWLVANQPTGGESRPDLSQAASDESVTATSQATPAASAPAVASKTAIATKTAGASPVAVRRDLDLDELRGGHTIARHVGRTEQELKDRLTREPDISAASSYFDLETAEMVVAAALSKKRSDIDRWVRGTGPRANLALRFTYDAPVGLTMERGARAGRAIDSVVVVLRWANDDWYVLTSYPDD
;
A
#
# COMPACT_ATOMS: atom_id res chain seq x y z
N MET A 1 -63.71 18.40 -4.00
CA MET A 1 -62.66 17.86 -3.11
C MET A 1 -61.52 17.33 -3.98
N PRO A 2 -60.41 18.07 -4.15
CA PRO A 2 -59.32 17.62 -5.01
C PRO A 2 -58.35 16.69 -4.25
N GLY A 3 -58.22 15.45 -4.76
CA GLY A 3 -57.22 14.48 -4.33
C GLY A 3 -55.84 14.84 -4.88
N ARG A 4 -54.85 14.90 -3.99
CA ARG A 4 -53.48 15.31 -4.27
C ARG A 4 -52.75 14.26 -5.12
N LEU A 5 -52.26 14.67 -6.30
CA LEU A 5 -51.26 13.94 -7.08
C LEU A 5 -49.94 13.90 -6.30
N LYS A 6 -49.40 12.70 -6.10
CA LYS A 6 -48.05 12.49 -5.56
C LYS A 6 -47.08 12.47 -6.73
N THR A 7 -46.50 13.62 -7.05
CA THR A 7 -45.38 13.73 -7.99
C THR A 7 -44.15 13.07 -7.38
N TRP A 8 -43.66 12.02 -8.06
CA TRP A 8 -42.41 11.35 -7.76
C TRP A 8 -41.32 12.06 -8.57
N VAL A 9 -40.40 12.77 -7.89
CA VAL A 9 -39.25 13.41 -8.55
C VAL A 9 -38.07 12.44 -8.46
N PRO A 10 -37.51 11.95 -9.58
CA PRO A 10 -36.29 11.16 -9.56
C PRO A 10 -35.11 12.08 -9.25
N VAL A 11 -34.45 11.87 -8.09
CA VAL A 11 -33.19 12.53 -7.75
C VAL A 11 -32.06 11.84 -8.52
N ALA A 12 -31.87 12.27 -9.76
CA ALA A 12 -30.74 11.94 -10.60
C ALA A 12 -30.24 13.20 -11.30
N THR A 13 -29.72 14.20 -10.57
CA THR A 13 -28.99 15.34 -11.17
C THR A 13 -28.12 16.09 -10.15
N VAL A 14 -26.99 15.52 -9.72
CA VAL A 14 -25.81 16.34 -9.30
C VAL A 14 -24.53 15.54 -9.61
N VAL A 15 -24.31 15.27 -10.90
CA VAL A 15 -22.97 15.08 -11.46
C VAL A 15 -22.78 16.28 -12.36
N VAL A 16 -21.60 16.93 -12.32
CA VAL A 16 -21.25 18.25 -12.87
C VAL A 16 -21.28 19.36 -11.80
N VAL A 17 -20.19 19.51 -11.02
CA VAL A 17 -19.36 20.75 -10.82
C VAL A 17 -18.13 20.45 -9.92
N LEU A 18 -17.36 19.38 -10.15
CA LEU A 18 -16.06 19.18 -9.44
C LEU A 18 -14.92 18.82 -10.40
N ALA A 19 -14.87 19.52 -11.53
CA ALA A 19 -13.78 19.42 -12.51
C ALA A 19 -13.04 20.76 -12.75
N ILE A 20 -13.22 21.78 -11.89
CA ILE A 20 -12.58 23.11 -12.06
C ILE A 20 -11.68 23.52 -10.87
N GLY A 21 -11.64 22.73 -9.79
CA GLY A 21 -10.88 23.06 -8.57
C GLY A 21 -9.49 22.45 -8.45
N TRP A 22 -8.87 21.98 -9.53
CA TRP A 22 -7.55 21.30 -9.48
C TRP A 22 -6.40 22.14 -10.07
N LEU A 23 -6.61 23.43 -10.37
CA LEU A 23 -5.60 24.25 -11.08
C LEU A 23 -5.20 25.59 -10.42
N VAL A 24 -5.49 25.83 -9.12
CA VAL A 24 -5.16 27.14 -8.49
C VAL A 24 -4.30 27.05 -7.23
N ALA A 25 -3.85 25.87 -6.78
CA ALA A 25 -3.14 25.76 -5.50
C ALA A 25 -1.64 25.40 -5.56
N ASN A 26 -1.03 25.29 -6.75
CA ASN A 26 0.38 24.88 -6.85
C ASN A 26 1.25 25.94 -7.55
N GLN A 27 1.43 27.09 -6.90
CA GLN A 27 2.50 28.02 -7.24
C GLN A 27 3.54 28.01 -6.11
N PRO A 28 4.80 27.59 -6.37
CA PRO A 28 5.87 27.68 -5.40
C PRO A 28 6.27 29.15 -5.19
N THR A 29 6.20 29.60 -3.95
CA THR A 29 6.78 30.87 -3.49
C THR A 29 8.30 30.80 -3.60
N GLY A 30 8.84 31.20 -4.75
CA GLY A 30 10.26 31.45 -4.95
C GLY A 30 10.56 32.93 -4.80
N GLY A 31 10.99 33.35 -3.63
CA GLY A 31 11.47 34.69 -3.36
C GLY A 31 12.77 34.63 -2.60
N GLU A 32 13.89 34.59 -3.30
CA GLU A 32 15.19 34.92 -2.72
C GLU A 32 16.05 35.70 -3.71
N SER A 33 16.64 36.76 -3.17
CA SER A 33 17.17 37.93 -3.84
C SER A 33 18.54 37.67 -4.44
N ARG A 34 18.75 38.17 -5.66
CA ARG A 34 20.08 38.35 -6.27
C ARG A 34 20.81 39.52 -5.60
N PRO A 35 22.13 39.40 -5.39
CA PRO A 35 23.01 40.53 -5.59
C PRO A 35 23.97 40.28 -6.76
N ASP A 36 23.89 41.22 -7.70
CA ASP A 36 24.95 41.86 -8.48
C ASP A 36 26.34 41.18 -8.58
N LEU A 37 26.72 40.81 -9.80
CA LEU A 37 28.10 40.44 -10.18
C LEU A 37 28.67 41.56 -11.06
N SER A 38 29.61 42.33 -10.51
CA SER A 38 30.46 43.24 -11.26
C SER A 38 31.88 43.27 -10.68
N GLN A 39 32.86 42.90 -11.53
CA GLN A 39 34.31 43.13 -11.44
C GLN A 39 35.10 42.39 -10.35
N ALA A 40 36.38 42.04 -10.50
CA ALA A 40 37.29 41.86 -11.63
C ALA A 40 38.61 41.29 -11.04
N ALA A 41 39.20 40.31 -11.74
CA ALA A 41 40.64 40.10 -11.98
C ALA A 41 41.69 39.94 -10.84
N SER A 42 42.79 39.28 -11.26
CA SER A 42 44.14 39.19 -10.69
C SER A 42 44.40 38.06 -9.69
N ASP A 43 45.14 37.01 -10.12
CA ASP A 43 46.59 36.78 -9.86
C ASP A 43 46.77 36.08 -8.50
N GLU A 44 47.60 35.07 -8.22
CA GLU A 44 48.75 34.41 -8.83
C GLU A 44 48.91 33.08 -8.05
N SER A 45 49.17 31.95 -8.72
CA SER A 45 50.42 31.15 -8.65
C SER A 45 51.12 31.04 -7.28
N VAL A 46 51.26 29.79 -6.76
CA VAL A 46 52.49 29.13 -6.24
C VAL A 46 52.17 27.71 -5.72
N THR A 47 52.63 26.66 -6.42
CA THR A 47 53.69 25.68 -6.03
C THR A 47 53.64 25.15 -4.59
N ALA A 48 53.94 23.90 -4.22
CA ALA A 48 54.21 22.59 -4.83
C ALA A 48 54.70 21.71 -3.65
N THR A 49 54.48 20.39 -3.69
CA THR A 49 55.41 19.33 -3.19
C THR A 49 55.63 19.26 -1.65
N SER A 50 55.68 18.15 -0.90
CA SER A 50 56.02 16.72 -1.04
C SER A 50 55.47 16.04 0.25
N GLN A 51 55.28 14.73 0.44
CA GLN A 51 56.09 13.57 0.07
C GLN A 51 55.34 12.27 0.45
N ALA A 52 55.42 11.24 -0.40
CA ALA A 52 55.25 9.82 -0.07
C ALA A 52 56.55 9.31 0.60
N THR A 53 56.65 8.19 1.35
CA THR A 53 56.52 6.73 1.04
C THR A 53 57.13 5.97 2.28
N PRO A 54 57.32 4.61 2.38
CA PRO A 54 56.81 3.44 1.63
C PRO A 54 56.46 2.15 2.47
N ALA A 55 55.84 1.18 1.76
CA ALA A 55 56.07 -0.29 1.71
C ALA A 55 55.84 -1.25 2.90
N ALA A 56 54.96 -2.24 2.67
CA ALA A 56 55.23 -3.70 2.69
C ALA A 56 53.96 -4.45 2.19
N SER A 57 53.89 -4.89 0.93
CA SER A 57 54.21 -6.25 0.42
C SER A 57 53.33 -7.39 0.96
N ALA A 58 52.53 -7.95 0.06
CA ALA A 58 51.67 -9.14 0.20
C ALA A 58 52.50 -10.47 0.25
N PRO A 59 51.86 -11.65 0.40
CA PRO A 59 51.25 -12.29 -0.77
C PRO A 59 49.88 -12.94 -0.53
N ALA A 60 49.13 -13.03 -1.63
CA ALA A 60 47.97 -13.89 -1.80
C ALA A 60 48.40 -15.37 -1.78
N VAL A 61 47.65 -16.19 -1.03
CA VAL A 61 47.60 -17.64 -1.22
C VAL A 61 46.15 -18.05 -1.40
N ALA A 62 45.89 -18.65 -2.56
CA ALA A 62 44.64 -19.25 -2.94
C ALA A 62 44.28 -20.40 -1.99
N SER A 63 43.02 -20.44 -1.55
CA SER A 63 42.41 -21.67 -1.03
C SER A 63 41.17 -21.99 -1.86
N LYS A 64 41.33 -23.02 -2.67
CA LYS A 64 40.37 -23.62 -3.57
C LYS A 64 39.50 -24.60 -2.76
N THR A 65 38.18 -24.46 -2.90
CA THR A 65 37.16 -25.50 -2.74
C THR A 65 36.86 -26.04 -1.33
N ALA A 66 35.70 -25.64 -0.80
CA ALA A 66 34.70 -26.58 -0.32
C ALA A 66 33.31 -25.98 -0.59
N ILE A 67 32.69 -26.43 -1.66
CA ILE A 67 31.29 -26.13 -1.98
C ILE A 67 30.49 -26.95 -0.98
N ALA A 68 30.12 -26.35 0.15
CA ALA A 68 29.07 -26.89 0.97
C ALA A 68 27.76 -26.68 0.19
N THR A 69 27.28 -27.73 -0.46
CA THR A 69 25.92 -27.84 -0.97
C THR A 69 24.98 -27.64 0.22
N LYS A 70 24.64 -26.39 0.50
CA LYS A 70 23.46 -26.08 1.31
C LYS A 70 22.29 -26.48 0.42
N THR A 71 21.87 -27.72 0.56
CA THR A 71 20.52 -28.16 0.20
C THR A 71 19.58 -27.14 0.84
N ALA A 72 19.17 -26.15 0.04
CA ALA A 72 18.03 -25.33 0.37
C ALA A 72 16.87 -26.32 0.43
N GLY A 73 16.54 -26.75 1.65
CA GLY A 73 15.25 -27.35 1.90
C GLY A 73 14.24 -26.37 1.33
N ALA A 74 13.55 -26.80 0.26
CA ALA A 74 12.41 -26.07 -0.23
C ALA A 74 11.41 -26.03 0.91
N SER A 75 11.38 -24.92 1.64
CA SER A 75 10.22 -24.56 2.44
C SER A 75 9.02 -24.71 1.51
N PRO A 76 7.91 -25.33 1.97
CA PRO A 76 6.73 -25.45 1.14
C PRO A 76 6.42 -24.07 0.58
N VAL A 77 6.34 -23.95 -0.75
CA VAL A 77 5.95 -22.70 -1.41
C VAL A 77 4.57 -22.37 -0.85
N ALA A 78 4.54 -21.45 0.12
CA ALA A 78 3.30 -21.03 0.73
C ALA A 78 2.44 -20.48 -0.41
N VAL A 79 1.22 -21.00 -0.56
CA VAL A 79 0.29 -20.53 -1.58
C VAL A 79 0.05 -19.04 -1.30
N ARG A 80 0.34 -18.20 -2.29
CA ARG A 80 0.16 -16.74 -2.24
C ARG A 80 -0.85 -16.29 -3.27
N ARG A 81 -1.54 -15.21 -2.95
CA ARG A 81 -2.39 -14.47 -3.89
C ARG A 81 -1.58 -13.32 -4.44
N ASP A 82 -1.35 -13.31 -5.74
CA ASP A 82 -0.77 -12.15 -6.43
C ASP A 82 -1.75 -10.97 -6.35
N LEU A 83 -1.44 -9.99 -5.49
CA LEU A 83 -2.28 -8.83 -5.25
C LEU A 83 -2.06 -7.72 -6.28
N ASP A 84 -0.94 -7.71 -7.00
CA ASP A 84 -0.69 -6.76 -8.08
C ASP A 84 -1.70 -6.97 -9.22
N LEU A 85 -2.00 -8.24 -9.56
CA LEU A 85 -3.06 -8.58 -10.51
C LEU A 85 -4.44 -8.09 -10.07
N ASP A 86 -4.72 -8.11 -8.77
CA ASP A 86 -5.97 -7.59 -8.22
C ASP A 86 -6.04 -6.06 -8.31
N GLU A 87 -4.94 -5.36 -8.04
CA GLU A 87 -4.86 -3.89 -8.19
C GLU A 87 -5.08 -3.44 -9.64
N LEU A 88 -4.48 -4.17 -10.60
CA LEU A 88 -4.70 -3.92 -12.03
C LEU A 88 -6.18 -4.09 -12.45
N ARG A 89 -6.95 -4.90 -11.72
CA ARG A 89 -8.40 -5.09 -11.94
C ARG A 89 -9.26 -4.08 -11.16
N GLY A 90 -8.64 -3.10 -10.51
CA GLY A 90 -9.30 -2.05 -9.71
C GLY A 90 -9.37 -2.37 -8.22
N GLY A 91 -8.59 -3.34 -7.75
CA GLY A 91 -8.34 -3.57 -6.33
C GLY A 91 -7.48 -2.45 -5.72
N HIS A 92 -7.36 -2.43 -4.40
CA HIS A 92 -6.58 -1.41 -3.70
C HIS A 92 -6.07 -1.88 -2.34
N THR A 93 -5.75 -3.18 -2.22
CA THR A 93 -5.19 -3.77 -1.00
C THR A 93 -3.79 -3.21 -0.72
N ILE A 94 -2.89 -3.27 -1.70
CA ILE A 94 -1.50 -2.82 -1.57
C ILE A 94 -1.49 -1.29 -1.39
N ALA A 95 -2.22 -0.59 -2.26
CA ALA A 95 -2.28 0.85 -2.31
C ALA A 95 -2.88 1.52 -1.06
N ARG A 96 -3.57 0.78 -0.17
CA ARG A 96 -4.22 1.37 1.02
C ARG A 96 -3.92 0.67 2.35
N HIS A 97 -3.52 -0.59 2.32
CA HIS A 97 -3.52 -1.46 3.51
C HIS A 97 -2.27 -2.31 3.66
N VAL A 98 -1.19 -2.02 2.93
CA VAL A 98 0.09 -2.75 3.06
C VAL A 98 1.19 -1.78 3.47
N GLY A 99 1.99 -2.19 4.48
CA GLY A 99 3.23 -1.53 4.87
C GLY A 99 3.07 -0.11 5.44
N ARG A 100 1.90 0.26 5.96
CA ARG A 100 1.67 1.58 6.55
C ARG A 100 2.22 1.67 7.96
N THR A 101 2.97 2.73 8.20
CA THR A 101 3.46 3.10 9.52
C THR A 101 2.31 3.61 10.40
N GLU A 102 2.50 3.55 11.72
CA GLU A 102 1.52 4.12 12.65
C GLU A 102 1.23 5.60 12.40
N GLN A 103 2.25 6.37 11.99
CA GLN A 103 2.08 7.79 11.69
C GLN A 103 1.19 7.98 10.46
N GLU A 104 1.39 7.22 9.39
CA GLU A 104 0.54 7.29 8.20
C GLU A 104 -0.91 6.90 8.49
N LEU A 105 -1.13 5.91 9.38
CA LEU A 105 -2.46 5.53 9.83
C LEU A 105 -3.13 6.67 10.62
N LYS A 106 -2.38 7.32 11.53
CA LYS A 106 -2.84 8.52 12.27
C LYS A 106 -3.16 9.69 11.34
N ASP A 107 -2.31 9.94 10.35
CA ASP A 107 -2.51 11.01 9.36
C ASP A 107 -3.76 10.73 8.52
N ARG A 108 -3.99 9.47 8.14
CA ARG A 108 -5.21 9.06 7.44
C ARG A 108 -6.46 9.34 8.29
N LEU A 109 -6.46 8.94 9.56
CA LEU A 109 -7.56 9.23 10.47
C LEU A 109 -7.81 10.74 10.59
N THR A 110 -6.76 11.56 10.57
CA THR A 110 -6.91 13.03 10.62
C THR A 110 -7.53 13.59 9.33
N ARG A 111 -7.10 13.09 8.16
CA ARG A 111 -7.61 13.54 6.85
C ARG A 111 -9.01 13.03 6.52
N GLU A 112 -9.37 11.84 6.99
CA GLU A 112 -10.66 11.18 6.72
C GLU A 112 -11.47 11.18 8.04
N PRO A 113 -12.30 12.20 8.31
CA PRO A 113 -13.03 12.31 9.58
C PRO A 113 -14.09 11.21 9.76
N ASP A 114 -14.56 10.61 8.66
CA ASP A 114 -15.64 9.62 8.66
C ASP A 114 -15.19 8.19 9.06
N ILE A 115 -13.88 7.94 9.17
CA ILE A 115 -13.36 6.64 9.61
C ILE A 115 -12.97 6.65 11.09
N SER A 116 -13.34 5.63 11.85
CA SER A 116 -12.99 5.50 13.27
C SER A 116 -11.65 4.79 13.49
N ALA A 117 -11.23 3.96 12.53
CA ALA A 117 -9.99 3.20 12.58
C ALA A 117 -9.34 3.10 11.20
N ALA A 118 -8.02 2.91 11.19
CA ALA A 118 -7.22 2.66 10.00
C ALA A 118 -6.24 1.53 10.29
N SER A 119 -6.10 0.60 9.36
CA SER A 119 -5.30 -0.61 9.54
C SER A 119 -4.45 -0.94 8.32
N SER A 120 -3.39 -1.70 8.56
CA SER A 120 -2.45 -2.15 7.55
C SER A 120 -1.84 -3.49 7.91
N TYR A 121 -1.66 -4.35 6.91
CA TYR A 121 -0.73 -5.48 6.97
C TYR A 121 0.69 -4.99 7.22
N PHE A 122 1.51 -5.84 7.84
CA PHE A 122 2.93 -5.54 8.07
C PHE A 122 3.70 -5.35 6.76
N ASP A 123 3.46 -6.22 5.78
CA ASP A 123 4.13 -6.22 4.49
C ASP A 123 3.28 -6.94 3.42
N LEU A 124 3.74 -6.85 2.17
CA LEU A 124 3.06 -7.45 1.02
C LEU A 124 2.99 -8.97 1.15
N GLU A 125 4.10 -9.61 1.53
CA GLU A 125 4.18 -11.06 1.65
C GLU A 125 3.14 -11.61 2.64
N THR A 126 2.99 -10.95 3.79
CA THR A 126 1.97 -11.25 4.80
C THR A 126 0.56 -11.08 4.24
N ALA A 127 0.29 -9.97 3.53
CA ALA A 127 -1.01 -9.74 2.92
C ALA A 127 -1.37 -10.83 1.90
N GLU A 128 -0.44 -11.18 0.99
CA GLU A 128 -0.67 -12.21 -0.03
C GLU A 128 -0.91 -13.60 0.55
N MET A 129 -0.15 -13.98 1.58
CA MET A 129 -0.31 -15.26 2.28
C MET A 129 -1.65 -15.33 3.02
N VAL A 130 -2.01 -14.28 3.75
CA VAL A 130 -3.23 -14.23 4.55
C VAL A 130 -4.47 -14.20 3.66
N VAL A 131 -4.45 -13.43 2.57
CA VAL A 131 -5.52 -13.43 1.57
C VAL A 131 -5.67 -14.80 0.93
N ALA A 132 -4.58 -15.45 0.52
CA ALA A 132 -4.63 -16.81 -0.03
C ALA A 132 -5.23 -17.81 0.97
N ALA A 133 -4.84 -17.74 2.24
CA ALA A 133 -5.38 -18.57 3.30
C ALA A 133 -6.89 -18.32 3.50
N ALA A 134 -7.32 -17.06 3.54
CA ALA A 134 -8.73 -16.69 3.66
C ALA A 134 -9.55 -17.24 2.49
N LEU A 135 -9.08 -17.08 1.25
CA LEU A 135 -9.74 -17.60 0.05
C LEU A 135 -9.86 -19.13 0.07
N SER A 136 -8.80 -19.82 0.51
CA SER A 136 -8.80 -21.28 0.66
C SER A 136 -9.80 -21.74 1.73
N LYS A 137 -9.79 -21.11 2.91
CA LYS A 137 -10.65 -21.47 4.04
C LYS A 137 -12.12 -21.12 3.82
N LYS A 138 -12.41 -20.08 3.03
CA LYS A 138 -13.78 -19.61 2.74
C LYS A 138 -14.30 -20.07 1.38
N ARG A 139 -13.70 -21.12 0.80
CA ARG A 139 -14.02 -21.61 -0.54
C ARG A 139 -15.52 -21.90 -0.74
N SER A 140 -16.18 -22.48 0.26
CA SER A 140 -17.61 -22.78 0.19
C SER A 140 -18.50 -21.54 0.03
N ASP A 141 -18.14 -20.44 0.70
CA ASP A 141 -18.87 -19.17 0.63
C ASP A 141 -18.66 -18.50 -0.72
N ILE A 142 -17.43 -18.54 -1.22
CA ILE A 142 -17.07 -18.06 -2.56
C ILE A 142 -17.84 -18.84 -3.62
N ASP A 143 -17.82 -20.18 -3.57
CA ASP A 143 -18.50 -21.00 -4.56
C ASP A 143 -20.02 -20.77 -4.56
N ARG A 144 -20.62 -20.53 -3.38
CA ARG A 144 -22.04 -20.15 -3.28
C ARG A 144 -22.31 -18.79 -3.93
N TRP A 145 -21.47 -17.81 -3.66
CA TRP A 145 -21.58 -16.47 -4.23
C TRP A 145 -21.40 -16.46 -5.75
N VAL A 146 -20.42 -17.21 -6.28
CA VAL A 146 -20.16 -17.38 -7.72
C VAL A 146 -21.39 -17.96 -8.43
N ARG A 147 -22.05 -18.97 -7.84
CA ARG A 147 -23.27 -19.60 -8.40
C ARG A 147 -24.53 -18.72 -8.33
N GLY A 148 -24.50 -17.59 -7.63
CA GLY A 148 -25.64 -16.67 -7.57
C GLY A 148 -26.03 -16.14 -8.95
N THR A 149 -27.34 -15.90 -9.16
CA THR A 149 -27.87 -15.34 -10.41
C THR A 149 -28.20 -13.86 -10.26
N GLY A 150 -27.95 -13.05 -11.31
CA GLY A 150 -28.24 -11.61 -11.32
C GLY A 150 -27.06 -10.74 -10.89
N PRO A 151 -27.29 -9.43 -10.61
CA PRO A 151 -26.25 -8.53 -10.12
C PRO A 151 -25.63 -9.05 -8.82
N ARG A 152 -24.31 -9.21 -8.80
CA ARG A 152 -23.59 -9.73 -7.63
C ARG A 152 -23.06 -8.57 -6.80
N ALA A 153 -23.56 -8.46 -5.57
CA ALA A 153 -22.95 -7.59 -4.56
C ALA A 153 -21.55 -8.09 -4.18
N ASN A 154 -20.71 -7.21 -3.64
CA ASN A 154 -19.40 -7.60 -3.12
C ASN A 154 -19.56 -8.63 -1.99
N LEU A 155 -18.65 -9.60 -1.95
CA LEU A 155 -18.60 -10.60 -0.88
C LEU A 155 -17.52 -10.23 0.12
N ALA A 156 -17.91 -9.97 1.37
CA ALA A 156 -16.97 -9.76 2.47
C ALA A 156 -16.73 -11.09 3.22
N LEU A 157 -15.47 -11.48 3.32
CA LEU A 157 -15.01 -12.68 4.01
C LEU A 157 -14.21 -12.28 5.24
N ARG A 158 -14.69 -12.65 6.42
CA ARG A 158 -13.96 -12.49 7.69
C ARG A 158 -13.13 -13.73 7.99
N PHE A 159 -11.86 -13.55 8.30
CA PHE A 159 -10.92 -14.63 8.58
C PHE A 159 -9.98 -14.21 9.70
N THR A 160 -9.63 -15.14 10.59
CA THR A 160 -8.66 -14.92 11.66
C THR A 160 -7.46 -15.82 11.40
N TYR A 161 -6.27 -15.24 11.42
CA TYR A 161 -5.01 -15.95 11.24
C TYR A 161 -4.46 -16.42 12.59
N ASP A 162 -3.53 -17.38 12.56
CA ASP A 162 -2.98 -17.97 13.79
C ASP A 162 -1.94 -17.07 14.49
N ALA A 163 -1.59 -15.94 13.88
CA ALA A 163 -0.63 -14.96 14.38
C ALA A 163 -1.02 -13.55 13.91
N PRO A 164 -0.54 -12.48 14.59
CA PRO A 164 -0.76 -11.12 14.12
C PRO A 164 -0.25 -10.92 12.70
N VAL A 165 -1.06 -10.27 11.87
CA VAL A 165 -0.80 -10.04 10.44
C VAL A 165 -0.59 -8.57 10.10
N GLY A 166 -0.94 -7.69 11.03
CA GLY A 166 -0.84 -6.26 10.84
C GLY A 166 -1.15 -5.47 12.09
N LEU A 167 -1.39 -4.18 11.87
CA LEU A 167 -1.67 -3.19 12.90
C LEU A 167 -3.00 -2.51 12.61
N THR A 168 -3.71 -2.16 13.67
CA THR A 168 -4.86 -1.25 13.64
C THR A 168 -4.58 -0.04 14.52
N MET A 169 -4.98 1.14 14.05
CA MET A 169 -4.93 2.40 14.77
C MET A 169 -6.35 2.94 14.88
N GLU A 170 -6.80 3.18 16.10
CA GLU A 170 -8.09 3.80 16.37
C GLU A 170 -7.92 5.32 16.56
N ARG A 171 -8.98 6.07 16.25
CA ARG A 171 -8.97 7.53 16.46
C ARG A 171 -8.77 7.87 17.93
N GLY A 172 -7.75 8.68 18.22
CA GLY A 172 -7.38 9.07 19.57
C GLY A 172 -6.47 8.08 20.30
N ALA A 173 -6.15 6.93 19.69
CA ALA A 173 -5.18 5.99 20.25
C ALA A 173 -3.76 6.57 20.18
N ARG A 174 -2.94 6.23 21.20
CA ARG A 174 -1.55 6.67 21.28
C ARG A 174 -0.61 5.84 20.39
N ALA A 175 -0.92 4.56 20.23
CA ALA A 175 -0.12 3.58 19.49
C ALA A 175 -1.04 2.58 18.78
N GLY A 176 -0.50 1.90 17.77
CA GLY A 176 -1.21 0.84 17.05
C GLY A 176 -1.31 -0.43 17.89
N ARG A 177 -2.31 -1.25 17.59
CA ARG A 177 -2.50 -2.58 18.17
C ARG A 177 -2.26 -3.64 17.09
N ALA A 178 -1.47 -4.65 17.41
CA ALA A 178 -1.30 -5.80 16.53
C ALA A 178 -2.59 -6.63 16.47
N ILE A 179 -2.98 -7.07 15.28
CA ILE A 179 -4.24 -7.77 15.03
C ILE A 179 -4.05 -8.93 14.06
N ASP A 180 -4.81 -10.00 14.25
CA ASP A 180 -4.76 -11.26 13.48
C ASP A 180 -6.02 -11.49 12.63
N SER A 181 -7.07 -10.69 12.82
CA SER A 181 -8.33 -10.77 12.11
C SER A 181 -8.32 -9.86 10.89
N VAL A 182 -8.89 -10.35 9.79
CA VAL A 182 -8.89 -9.70 8.48
C VAL A 182 -10.25 -9.78 7.80
N VAL A 183 -10.51 -8.76 6.99
CA VAL A 183 -11.59 -8.76 6.00
C VAL A 183 -10.97 -8.85 4.61
N VAL A 184 -11.50 -9.76 3.79
CA VAL A 184 -11.21 -9.83 2.35
C VAL A 184 -12.51 -9.55 1.61
N VAL A 185 -12.52 -8.51 0.77
CA VAL A 185 -13.69 -8.13 -0.03
C VAL A 185 -13.46 -8.55 -1.48
N LEU A 186 -14.32 -9.41 -2.00
CA LEU A 186 -14.31 -9.84 -3.39
C LEU A 186 -15.33 -9.05 -4.20
N ARG A 187 -14.96 -8.76 -5.44
CA ARG A 187 -15.84 -8.10 -6.42
C ARG A 187 -15.95 -8.92 -7.68
N TRP A 188 -17.18 -9.02 -8.19
CA TRP A 188 -17.47 -9.67 -9.47
C TRP A 188 -17.19 -8.70 -10.63
N ALA A 189 -16.47 -9.17 -11.65
CA ALA A 189 -16.21 -8.43 -12.89
C ALA A 189 -15.78 -9.38 -14.03
N ASN A 190 -16.30 -9.16 -15.24
CA ASN A 190 -15.93 -9.88 -16.47
C ASN A 190 -16.02 -11.41 -16.31
N ASP A 191 -17.17 -11.90 -15.83
CA ASP A 191 -17.45 -13.33 -15.59
C ASP A 191 -16.51 -14.05 -14.61
N ASP A 192 -15.75 -13.28 -13.84
CA ASP A 192 -14.85 -13.75 -12.79
C ASP A 192 -14.90 -12.80 -11.59
N TRP A 193 -14.02 -12.97 -10.61
CA TRP A 193 -13.87 -12.10 -9.46
C TRP A 193 -12.42 -11.80 -9.14
N TYR A 194 -12.22 -10.71 -8.41
CA TYR A 194 -10.91 -10.28 -7.93
C TYR A 194 -11.02 -9.76 -6.49
N VAL A 195 -9.87 -9.62 -5.82
CA VAL A 195 -9.83 -9.01 -4.48
C VAL A 195 -9.94 -7.51 -4.65
N LEU A 196 -11.09 -6.94 -4.27
CA LEU A 196 -11.27 -5.50 -4.32
C LEU A 196 -10.43 -4.79 -3.27
N THR A 197 -10.45 -5.32 -2.05
CA THR A 197 -9.63 -4.83 -0.96
C THR A 197 -9.50 -5.91 0.11
N SER A 198 -8.42 -5.84 0.87
CA SER A 198 -8.29 -6.59 2.11
C SER A 198 -7.56 -5.75 3.13
N TYR A 199 -7.93 -5.90 4.40
CA TYR A 199 -7.32 -5.18 5.50
C TYR A 199 -7.52 -5.91 6.82
N PRO A 200 -6.62 -5.71 7.80
CA PRO A 200 -6.84 -6.19 9.16
C PRO A 200 -8.01 -5.44 9.83
N ASP A 201 -8.88 -6.14 10.54
CA ASP A 201 -10.12 -5.60 11.14
C ASP A 201 -10.51 -6.44 12.37
N ASP A 202 -10.99 -5.77 13.43
CA ASP A 202 -11.40 -6.37 14.72
C ASP A 202 -12.91 -6.71 14.73
#